data_AF-A0A7C8IKD4-F1
#
_entry.id   AF-A0A7C8IKD4-F1
#
_cell.length_a   1.000
_cell.length_b   1.000
_cell.length_c   1.000
_cell.angle_alpha   90.00
_cell.angle_beta   90.00
_cell.angle_gamma   90.00
#
_symmetry.space_group_name_H-M   'P 1'
#
loop_
_entity.id
_entity.type
_entity.pdbx_description
1 polymer ?
#
loop_
_entity_poly.entity_id
_entity_poly.type
_entity_poly.pdbx_seq_one_letter_code
_entity_poly.pdbx_strand_id
1 'polypeptide(L)'
;MGDLDVVKVVVGPRCDEFFIPRRLLVSCDYFSTRLDFARGKTYQVIRLDGQCPDMFKLFEYWISERKGLNKFVDNADSVQACEDLHWDLVNLQLFAANIGEAALQDVAMDALQDLYLRCNWDIKPELVTYVYTECDPEASYCLRSLRRWIVAMIAWGMGNAEAGGAELETTFGDYPSLREEYNSHLSKVAASKLDVDFKNPQLRLPSNHLKNEERQFGYRQCSFHTHRSTVGQGRCPHALSFSPWVHSPLIDDSDSDRSESRFASRVTSPIELIFAARKATILNFS
;
A
#
# COMPACT_ATOMS: atom_id res chain seq x y z
N MET A 1 12.32 -41.53 -1.42
CA MET A 1 10.90 -41.23 -1.73
C MET A 1 10.46 -40.23 -0.69
N GLY A 2 10.62 -38.94 -0.98
CA GLY A 2 10.46 -37.86 0.00
C GLY A 2 8.99 -37.48 0.10
N ASP A 3 8.35 -37.85 1.20
CA ASP A 3 7.01 -37.41 1.51
C ASP A 3 7.03 -35.88 1.60
N LEU A 4 6.36 -35.22 0.66
CA LEU A 4 6.25 -33.78 0.64
C LEU A 4 5.41 -33.38 1.85
N ASP A 5 6.08 -32.89 2.87
CA ASP A 5 5.50 -32.32 4.09
C ASP A 5 4.63 -31.11 3.73
N VAL A 6 3.38 -31.39 3.35
CA VAL A 6 2.39 -30.44 2.83
C VAL A 6 1.24 -30.35 3.82
N VAL A 7 0.81 -29.12 4.09
CA VAL A 7 -0.30 -28.80 5.00
C VAL A 7 -1.50 -28.41 4.17
N LYS A 8 -2.66 -29.01 4.47
CA LYS A 8 -3.93 -28.62 3.87
C LYS A 8 -4.49 -27.42 4.63
N VAL A 9 -4.72 -26.31 3.94
CA VAL A 9 -5.40 -25.13 4.48
C VAL A 9 -6.75 -25.02 3.81
N VAL A 10 -7.82 -24.96 4.61
CA VAL A 10 -9.20 -24.82 4.15
C VAL A 10 -9.67 -23.41 4.47
N VAL A 11 -10.10 -22.67 3.44
CA VAL A 11 -10.36 -21.23 3.55
C VAL A 11 -11.80 -20.90 3.16
N GLY A 12 -12.43 -20.05 3.97
CA GLY A 12 -13.74 -19.50 3.72
C GLY A 12 -14.90 -20.51 3.84
N PRO A 13 -16.13 -20.03 3.67
CA PRO A 13 -17.34 -20.85 3.86
C PRO A 13 -17.49 -21.96 2.81
N ARG A 14 -16.93 -21.76 1.62
CA ARG A 14 -16.90 -22.76 0.54
C ARG A 14 -15.89 -23.89 0.79
N CYS A 15 -15.08 -23.78 1.84
CA CYS A 15 -14.03 -24.73 2.16
C CYS A 15 -13.02 -24.93 1.01
N ASP A 16 -12.61 -23.83 0.36
CA ASP A 16 -11.64 -23.89 -0.73
C ASP A 16 -10.30 -24.42 -0.17
N GLU A 17 -9.72 -25.41 -0.86
CA GLU A 17 -8.58 -26.18 -0.36
C GLU A 17 -7.27 -25.72 -0.98
N PHE A 18 -6.28 -25.46 -0.13
CA PHE A 18 -4.92 -25.04 -0.48
C PHE A 18 -3.91 -26.03 0.09
N PHE A 19 -2.89 -26.36 -0.70
CA PHE A 19 -1.87 -27.35 -0.35
C PHE A 19 -0.50 -26.70 -0.28
N ILE A 20 -0.14 -26.21 0.90
CA ILE A 20 1.06 -25.39 1.08
C ILE A 20 2.17 -26.22 1.74
N PRO A 21 3.41 -26.23 1.21
CA PRO A 21 4.54 -26.86 1.88
C PRO A 21 4.73 -26.35 3.31
N ARG A 22 4.88 -27.26 4.29
CA ARG A 22 5.05 -26.93 5.71
C ARG A 22 6.20 -25.95 5.92
N ARG A 23 7.31 -26.13 5.18
CA ARG A 23 8.48 -25.23 5.23
C ARG A 23 8.14 -23.75 4.97
N LEU A 24 7.14 -23.48 4.13
CA LEU A 24 6.70 -22.12 3.83
C LEU A 24 5.83 -21.60 4.97
N LEU A 25 4.86 -22.37 5.44
CA LEU A 25 4.00 -21.95 6.56
C LEU A 25 4.78 -21.72 7.86
N VAL A 26 5.77 -22.57 8.18
CA VAL A 26 6.61 -22.41 9.38
C VAL A 26 7.46 -21.14 9.35
N SER A 27 7.67 -20.55 8.17
CA SER A 27 8.35 -19.24 8.08
C SER A 27 7.49 -18.06 8.57
N CYS A 28 6.22 -18.31 8.90
CA CYS A 28 5.31 -17.36 9.52
C CYS A 28 4.99 -17.81 10.96
N ASP A 29 5.25 -16.95 11.94
CA ASP A 29 5.13 -17.31 13.37
C ASP A 29 3.72 -17.79 13.75
N TYR A 30 2.69 -17.15 13.19
CA TYR A 30 1.29 -17.52 13.36
C TYR A 30 1.03 -18.99 12.99
N PHE A 31 1.53 -19.42 11.83
CA PHE A 31 1.36 -20.78 11.35
C PHE A 31 2.33 -21.74 12.06
N SER A 32 3.59 -21.34 12.26
CA SER A 32 4.59 -22.11 13.00
C SER A 32 4.06 -22.57 14.36
N THR A 33 3.51 -21.63 15.14
CA THR A 33 2.92 -21.91 16.45
C THR A 33 1.81 -22.96 16.35
N ARG A 34 0.86 -22.78 15.42
CA ARG A 34 -0.25 -23.73 15.19
C ARG A 34 0.22 -25.10 14.70
N LEU A 35 1.31 -25.14 13.95
CA LEU A 35 1.92 -26.34 13.41
C LEU A 35 2.74 -27.10 14.47
N ASP A 36 3.36 -26.40 15.43
CA ASP A 36 4.09 -26.98 16.55
C ASP A 36 3.18 -27.63 17.60
N PHE A 37 1.99 -27.06 17.85
CA PHE A 37 0.98 -27.66 18.72
C PHE A 37 0.48 -29.04 18.24
N ALA A 38 0.73 -29.40 16.97
CA ALA A 38 0.25 -30.65 16.38
C ALA A 38 1.34 -31.70 16.16
N ARG A 39 2.53 -31.56 16.77
CA ARG A 39 3.62 -32.55 16.66
C ARG A 39 3.09 -33.96 16.94
N GLY A 40 3.17 -34.85 15.95
CA GLY A 40 2.75 -36.25 16.01
C GLY A 40 1.58 -36.66 15.11
N LYS A 41 0.92 -35.73 14.41
CA LYS A 41 -0.11 -36.05 13.40
C LYS A 41 0.50 -36.15 12.00
N THR A 42 0.17 -37.21 11.27
CA THR A 42 0.63 -37.47 9.89
C THR A 42 -0.06 -36.58 8.84
N TYR A 43 -1.16 -35.92 9.20
CA TYR A 43 -1.89 -34.98 8.36
C TYR A 43 -2.35 -33.79 9.20
N GLN A 44 -2.10 -32.58 8.71
CA GLN A 44 -2.50 -31.35 9.39
C GLN A 44 -3.41 -30.51 8.49
N VAL A 45 -4.60 -30.21 9.00
CA VAL A 45 -5.59 -29.36 8.34
C VAL A 45 -5.76 -28.09 9.16
N ILE A 46 -5.49 -26.94 8.55
CA ILE A 46 -5.73 -25.61 9.14
C ILE A 46 -7.01 -25.05 8.54
N ARG A 47 -7.93 -24.56 9.38
CA ARG A 47 -9.17 -23.92 8.92
C ARG A 47 -9.11 -22.42 9.13
N LEU A 48 -9.47 -21.66 8.10
CA LEU A 48 -9.58 -20.20 8.08
C LEU A 48 -10.98 -19.83 7.59
N ASP A 49 -12.01 -20.19 8.38
CA ASP A 49 -13.41 -20.11 7.94
C ASP A 49 -13.91 -18.67 7.70
N GLY A 50 -13.27 -17.67 8.34
CA GLY A 50 -13.62 -16.25 8.19
C GLY A 50 -12.81 -15.46 7.15
N GLN A 51 -12.04 -16.14 6.28
CA GLN A 51 -11.16 -15.49 5.31
C GLN A 51 -11.66 -15.68 3.87
N CYS A 52 -11.40 -14.71 3.00
CA CYS A 52 -11.71 -14.81 1.57
C CYS A 52 -10.73 -15.77 0.87
N PRO A 53 -11.21 -16.76 0.09
CA PRO A 53 -10.34 -17.65 -0.67
C PRO A 53 -9.50 -16.94 -1.74
N ASP A 54 -10.05 -15.93 -2.42
CA ASP A 54 -9.35 -15.21 -3.49
C ASP A 54 -8.20 -14.35 -2.93
N MET A 55 -8.43 -13.67 -1.80
CA MET A 55 -7.36 -13.09 -0.98
C MET A 55 -6.29 -14.12 -0.60
N PHE A 56 -6.69 -15.34 -0.19
CA PHE A 56 -5.73 -16.36 0.22
C PHE A 56 -4.88 -16.89 -0.94
N LYS A 57 -5.37 -16.87 -2.19
CA LYS A 57 -4.55 -17.12 -3.38
C LYS A 57 -3.41 -16.10 -3.51
N LEU A 58 -3.65 -14.83 -3.19
CA LEU A 58 -2.60 -13.81 -3.16
C LEU A 58 -1.56 -14.10 -2.07
N PHE A 59 -2.01 -14.54 -0.89
CA PHE A 59 -1.11 -14.97 0.18
C PHE A 59 -0.26 -16.18 -0.21
N GLU A 60 -0.86 -17.22 -0.80
CA GLU A 60 -0.16 -18.42 -1.28
C GLU A 60 0.90 -18.07 -2.35
N TYR A 61 0.55 -17.19 -3.29
CA TYR A 61 1.50 -16.70 -4.26
C TYR A 61 2.65 -15.94 -3.59
N TRP A 62 2.34 -15.03 -2.67
CA TRP A 62 3.35 -14.26 -1.96
C TRP A 62 4.28 -15.14 -1.12
N ILE A 63 3.78 -16.13 -0.40
CA ILE A 63 4.63 -16.98 0.45
C ILE A 63 5.55 -17.87 -0.39
N SER A 64 5.14 -18.20 -1.62
CA SER A 64 5.89 -19.03 -2.56
C SER A 64 6.99 -18.23 -3.29
N GLU A 65 6.65 -17.07 -3.85
CA GLU A 65 7.55 -16.27 -4.69
C GLU A 65 8.23 -15.11 -3.93
N ARG A 66 7.72 -14.75 -2.74
CA ARG A 66 8.14 -13.63 -1.87
C ARG A 66 8.21 -12.25 -2.54
N LYS A 67 7.81 -12.15 -3.81
CA LYS A 67 7.79 -10.94 -4.65
C LYS A 67 6.69 -11.06 -5.71
N GLY A 68 6.29 -9.93 -6.28
CA GLY A 68 5.53 -9.93 -7.54
C GLY A 68 4.01 -9.82 -7.43
N LEU A 69 3.47 -9.34 -6.31
CA LEU A 69 2.02 -9.04 -6.23
C LEU A 69 1.58 -7.97 -7.23
N ASN A 70 2.49 -7.09 -7.67
CA ASN A 70 2.24 -6.11 -8.72
C ASN A 70 1.80 -6.77 -10.05
N LYS A 71 2.18 -8.03 -10.32
CA LYS A 71 1.71 -8.74 -11.52
C LYS A 71 0.20 -8.91 -11.55
N PHE A 72 -0.45 -9.05 -10.39
CA PHE A 72 -1.92 -9.14 -10.32
C PHE A 72 -2.57 -7.82 -10.69
N VAL A 73 -1.97 -6.70 -10.28
CA VAL A 73 -2.39 -5.36 -10.69
C VAL A 73 -2.18 -5.17 -12.19
N ASP A 74 -1.04 -5.62 -12.72
CA ASP A 74 -0.70 -5.50 -14.14
C ASP A 74 -1.65 -6.32 -15.03
N ASN A 75 -2.06 -7.52 -14.57
CA ASN A 75 -2.94 -8.45 -15.31
C ASN A 75 -4.45 -8.18 -15.13
N ALA A 76 -4.85 -7.22 -14.30
CA ALA A 76 -6.26 -6.91 -14.07
C ALA A 76 -6.83 -6.08 -15.24
N ASP A 77 -7.30 -6.77 -16.28
CA ASP A 77 -7.60 -6.14 -17.58
C ASP A 77 -9.03 -5.56 -17.71
N SER A 78 -9.90 -5.79 -16.72
CA SER A 78 -11.28 -5.29 -16.70
C SER A 78 -11.60 -4.53 -15.42
N VAL A 79 -12.60 -3.64 -15.47
CA VAL A 79 -13.06 -2.90 -14.29
C VAL A 79 -13.50 -3.83 -13.18
N GLN A 80 -14.27 -4.88 -13.50
CA GLN A 80 -14.71 -5.87 -12.51
C GLN A 80 -13.52 -6.58 -11.86
N ALA A 81 -12.53 -7.00 -12.66
CA ALA A 81 -11.33 -7.64 -12.13
C ALA A 81 -10.53 -6.71 -11.20
N CYS A 82 -10.50 -5.41 -11.50
CA CYS A 82 -9.89 -4.42 -10.59
C CYS A 82 -10.69 -4.27 -9.29
N GLU A 83 -12.03 -4.27 -9.34
CA GLU A 83 -12.88 -4.14 -8.14
C GLU A 83 -12.80 -5.37 -7.25
N ASP A 84 -12.75 -6.57 -7.84
CA ASP A 84 -12.56 -7.81 -7.10
C ASP A 84 -11.16 -7.83 -6.44
N LEU A 85 -10.12 -7.49 -7.22
CA LEU A 85 -8.74 -7.39 -6.73
C LEU A 85 -8.60 -6.33 -5.63
N HIS A 86 -9.37 -5.24 -5.68
CA HIS A 86 -9.37 -4.23 -4.63
C HIS A 86 -9.73 -4.82 -3.27
N TRP A 87 -10.84 -5.56 -3.18
CA TRP A 87 -11.28 -6.16 -1.94
C TRP A 87 -10.35 -7.28 -1.50
N ASP A 88 -9.79 -8.05 -2.43
CA ASP A 88 -8.79 -9.07 -2.12
C ASP A 88 -7.51 -8.45 -1.51
N LEU A 89 -7.04 -7.30 -2.03
CA LEU A 89 -5.88 -6.59 -1.49
C LEU A 89 -6.15 -5.95 -0.12
N VAL A 90 -7.35 -5.39 0.09
CA VAL A 90 -7.78 -4.87 1.40
C VAL A 90 -7.79 -5.99 2.43
N ASN A 91 -8.44 -7.12 2.09
CA ASN A 91 -8.49 -8.30 2.96
C ASN A 91 -7.09 -8.88 3.20
N LEU A 92 -6.21 -8.87 2.19
CA LEU A 92 -4.83 -9.37 2.33
C LEU A 92 -4.04 -8.52 3.31
N GLN A 93 -4.19 -7.19 3.25
CA GLN A 93 -3.55 -6.26 4.16
C GLN A 93 -3.98 -6.50 5.61
N LEU A 94 -5.29 -6.69 5.84
CA LEU A 94 -5.85 -6.97 7.16
C LEU A 94 -5.41 -8.34 7.68
N PHE A 95 -5.46 -9.34 6.82
CA PHE A 95 -5.01 -10.69 7.12
C PHE A 95 -3.53 -10.71 7.51
N ALA A 96 -2.67 -10.05 6.73
CA ALA A 96 -1.24 -9.93 6.98
C ALA A 96 -0.95 -9.32 8.35
N ALA A 97 -1.70 -8.27 8.70
CA ALA A 97 -1.60 -7.64 10.00
C ALA A 97 -1.99 -8.59 11.14
N ASN A 98 -3.10 -9.32 10.98
CA ASN A 98 -3.61 -10.27 11.96
C ASN A 98 -2.65 -11.45 12.21
N ILE A 99 -1.95 -11.91 11.18
CA ILE A 99 -0.93 -12.98 11.32
C ILE A 99 0.47 -12.45 11.72
N GLY A 100 0.64 -11.13 11.87
CA GLY A 100 1.90 -10.50 12.24
C GLY A 100 2.94 -10.37 11.11
N GLU A 101 2.53 -10.54 9.86
CA GLU A 101 3.41 -10.48 8.68
C GLU A 101 3.52 -9.06 8.11
N ALA A 102 4.33 -8.22 8.75
CA ALA A 102 4.51 -6.82 8.35
C ALA A 102 4.99 -6.66 6.89
N ALA A 103 5.87 -7.55 6.41
CA ALA A 103 6.35 -7.49 5.03
C ALA A 103 5.24 -7.73 4.00
N LEU A 104 4.32 -8.66 4.28
CA LEU A 104 3.16 -8.88 3.41
C LEU A 104 2.21 -7.69 3.47
N GLN A 105 1.98 -7.15 4.67
CA GLN A 105 1.11 -6.00 4.88
C GLN A 105 1.60 -4.78 4.08
N ASP A 106 2.91 -4.52 4.09
CA ASP A 106 3.53 -3.44 3.34
C ASP A 106 3.42 -3.64 1.82
N VAL A 107 3.64 -4.87 1.32
CA VAL A 107 3.49 -5.19 -0.11
C VAL A 107 2.03 -5.09 -0.55
N ALA A 108 1.08 -5.52 0.27
CA ALA A 108 -0.35 -5.38 -0.01
C ALA A 108 -0.77 -3.90 -0.09
N MET A 109 -0.24 -3.05 0.81
CA MET A 109 -0.44 -1.59 0.72
C MET A 109 0.16 -0.99 -0.56
N ASP A 110 1.37 -1.39 -0.95
CA ASP A 110 1.99 -0.92 -2.19
C ASP A 110 1.14 -1.32 -3.42
N ALA A 111 0.66 -2.55 -3.49
CA ALA A 111 -0.20 -3.03 -4.58
C ALA A 111 -1.56 -2.30 -4.61
N LEU A 112 -2.15 -2.01 -3.45
CA LEU A 112 -3.40 -1.26 -3.35
C LEU A 112 -3.23 0.18 -3.86
N GLN A 113 -2.12 0.84 -3.53
CA GLN A 113 -1.79 2.16 -4.05
C GLN A 113 -1.58 2.14 -5.57
N ASP A 114 -0.91 1.12 -6.11
CA ASP A 114 -0.73 0.96 -7.57
C ASP A 114 -2.05 0.74 -8.30
N LEU A 115 -2.96 -0.05 -7.73
CA LEU A 115 -4.27 -0.30 -8.30
C LEU A 115 -5.10 0.98 -8.38
N TYR A 116 -5.11 1.79 -7.31
CA TYR A 116 -5.81 3.08 -7.28
C TYR A 116 -5.21 4.08 -8.26
N LEU A 117 -3.88 4.10 -8.40
CA LEU A 117 -3.20 4.94 -9.40
C LEU A 117 -3.58 4.53 -10.82
N ARG A 118 -3.50 3.22 -11.12
CA ARG A 118 -3.82 2.64 -12.45
C ARG A 118 -5.26 2.95 -12.85
N CYS A 119 -6.20 2.78 -11.93
CA CYS A 119 -7.61 2.98 -12.21
C CYS A 119 -8.07 4.43 -12.02
N ASN A 120 -7.19 5.31 -11.53
CA ASN A 120 -7.49 6.69 -11.16
C ASN A 120 -8.74 6.78 -10.28
N TRP A 121 -8.76 6.01 -9.19
CA TRP A 121 -9.88 5.93 -8.26
C TRP A 121 -9.72 6.87 -7.05
N ASP A 122 -10.84 7.43 -6.63
CA ASP A 122 -11.01 8.08 -5.33
C ASP A 122 -11.42 7.05 -4.27
N ILE A 123 -11.41 7.45 -2.99
CA ILE A 123 -11.89 6.58 -1.90
C ILE A 123 -13.40 6.41 -2.02
N LYS A 124 -13.81 5.16 -2.14
CA LYS A 124 -15.21 4.75 -2.11
C LYS A 124 -15.77 4.77 -0.67
N PRO A 125 -16.99 5.29 -0.43
CA PRO A 125 -17.62 5.30 0.90
C PRO A 125 -17.75 3.91 1.55
N GLU A 126 -17.89 2.86 0.75
CA GLU A 126 -17.98 1.47 1.21
C GLU A 126 -16.69 1.04 1.93
N LEU A 127 -15.52 1.47 1.43
CA LEU A 127 -14.24 1.18 2.07
C LEU A 127 -14.13 1.89 3.43
N VAL A 128 -14.59 3.13 3.51
CA VAL A 128 -14.61 3.91 4.77
C VAL A 128 -15.52 3.20 5.78
N THR A 129 -16.73 2.86 5.36
CA THR A 129 -17.71 2.14 6.19
C THR A 129 -17.09 0.85 6.74
N TYR A 130 -16.50 0.04 5.85
CA TYR A 130 -15.88 -1.23 6.21
C TYR A 130 -14.75 -1.08 7.25
N VAL A 131 -13.84 -0.12 7.04
CA VAL A 131 -12.65 0.08 7.90
C VAL A 131 -12.97 0.72 9.26
N TYR A 132 -14.02 1.55 9.32
CA TYR A 132 -14.39 2.28 10.54
C TYR A 132 -15.55 1.65 11.33
N THR A 133 -16.29 0.69 10.76
CA THR A 133 -17.42 0.03 11.46
C THR A 133 -17.33 -1.49 11.51
N GLU A 134 -17.06 -2.16 10.39
CA GLU A 134 -17.12 -3.62 10.29
C GLU A 134 -15.85 -4.29 10.81
N CYS A 135 -14.71 -3.60 10.70
CA CYS A 135 -13.45 -4.07 11.26
C CYS A 135 -13.41 -3.89 12.78
N ASP A 136 -12.87 -4.90 13.47
CA ASP A 136 -12.73 -4.89 14.94
C ASP A 136 -12.00 -3.62 15.44
N PRO A 137 -12.64 -2.80 16.29
CA PRO A 137 -12.02 -1.61 16.88
C PRO A 137 -10.72 -1.92 17.66
N GLU A 138 -10.62 -3.10 18.27
CA GLU A 138 -9.43 -3.55 19.01
C GLU A 138 -8.27 -3.92 18.06
N ALA A 139 -8.56 -4.20 16.79
CA ALA A 139 -7.56 -4.39 15.73
C ALA A 139 -6.98 -3.05 15.21
N SER A 140 -7.00 -2.00 16.04
CA SER A 140 -6.52 -0.65 15.73
C SER A 140 -5.08 -0.60 15.17
N TYR A 141 -4.21 -1.54 15.55
CA TYR A 141 -2.88 -1.65 14.96
C TYR A 141 -2.92 -2.13 13.50
N CYS A 142 -3.77 -3.12 13.20
CA CYS A 142 -3.90 -3.70 11.86
C CYS A 142 -4.45 -2.70 10.84
N LEU A 143 -5.41 -1.89 11.27
CA LEU A 143 -6.13 -0.91 10.43
C LEU A 143 -5.34 0.38 10.19
N ARG A 144 -4.28 0.64 10.98
CA ARG A 144 -3.60 1.94 11.02
C ARG A 144 -3.08 2.39 9.65
N SER A 145 -2.47 1.49 8.89
CA SER A 145 -1.91 1.80 7.58
C SER A 145 -3.00 2.17 6.57
N LEU A 146 -4.08 1.40 6.53
CA LEU A 146 -5.25 1.67 5.69
C LEU A 146 -5.91 3.00 6.08
N ARG A 147 -6.21 3.23 7.36
CA ARG A 147 -6.82 4.48 7.85
C ARG A 147 -5.99 5.71 7.49
N ARG A 148 -4.67 5.66 7.71
CA ARG A 148 -3.76 6.76 7.35
C ARG A 148 -3.74 7.03 5.84
N TRP A 149 -3.83 5.98 5.02
CA TRP A 149 -3.89 6.10 3.57
C TRP A 149 -5.24 6.64 3.09
N ILE A 150 -6.36 6.13 3.61
CA ILE A 150 -7.72 6.62 3.37
C ILE A 150 -7.82 8.12 3.68
N VAL A 151 -7.36 8.54 4.85
CA VAL A 151 -7.35 9.96 5.25
C VAL A 151 -6.53 10.82 4.29
N ALA A 152 -5.35 10.34 3.87
CA ALA A 152 -4.53 11.06 2.91
C ALA A 152 -5.23 11.19 1.55
N MET A 153 -5.88 10.13 1.09
CA MET A 153 -6.63 10.12 -0.18
C MET A 153 -7.84 11.07 -0.14
N ILE A 154 -8.59 11.08 0.95
CA ILE A 154 -9.70 12.03 1.16
C ILE A 154 -9.16 13.46 1.14
N ALA A 155 -8.10 13.76 1.90
CA ALA A 155 -7.50 15.09 1.95
C ALA A 155 -7.02 15.56 0.57
N TRP A 156 -6.40 14.67 -0.20
CA TRP A 156 -5.96 14.97 -1.57
C TRP A 156 -7.13 15.17 -2.54
N GLY A 157 -8.19 14.38 -2.45
CA GLY A 157 -9.40 14.54 -3.26
C GLY A 157 -10.12 15.85 -3.00
N MET A 158 -10.10 16.33 -1.75
CA MET A 158 -10.75 17.59 -1.34
C MET A 158 -10.04 18.85 -1.86
N GLY A 159 -8.73 18.80 -2.10
CA GLY A 159 -7.99 19.91 -2.74
C GLY A 159 -8.51 20.28 -4.13
N ASN A 160 -9.28 19.40 -4.78
CA ASN A 160 -9.88 19.61 -6.09
C ASN A 160 -11.38 19.97 -6.05
N ALA A 161 -12.06 19.97 -4.89
CA ALA A 161 -13.52 19.99 -4.84
C ALA A 161 -14.09 21.03 -3.87
N GLU A 162 -14.50 22.19 -4.40
CA GLU A 162 -15.43 23.10 -3.70
C GLU A 162 -16.84 22.47 -3.51
N ALA A 163 -17.15 21.38 -4.24
CA ALA A 163 -18.47 20.75 -4.28
C ALA A 163 -18.65 19.52 -3.36
N GLY A 164 -17.57 18.92 -2.82
CA GLY A 164 -17.62 17.66 -2.06
C GLY A 164 -17.78 17.81 -0.54
N GLY A 165 -17.81 19.05 -0.03
CA GLY A 165 -17.75 19.33 1.41
C GLY A 165 -18.95 18.79 2.21
N ALA A 166 -20.16 18.85 1.67
CA ALA A 166 -21.37 18.44 2.40
C ALA A 166 -21.47 16.91 2.60
N GLU A 167 -21.06 16.14 1.60
CA GLU A 167 -21.04 14.66 1.67
C GLU A 167 -19.96 14.20 2.65
N LEU A 168 -18.77 14.81 2.59
CA LEU A 168 -17.69 14.52 3.52
C LEU A 168 -18.06 14.89 4.97
N GLU A 169 -18.72 16.02 5.18
CA GLU A 169 -19.19 16.41 6.52
C GLU A 169 -20.23 15.43 7.08
N THR A 170 -21.06 14.83 6.21
CA THR A 170 -21.98 13.74 6.58
C THR A 170 -21.19 12.50 7.01
N THR A 171 -20.23 12.05 6.19
CA THR A 171 -19.35 10.91 6.50
C THR A 171 -18.57 11.12 7.81
N PHE A 172 -18.10 12.34 8.08
CA PHE A 172 -17.45 12.67 9.34
C PHE A 172 -18.40 12.72 10.54
N GLY A 173 -19.70 12.95 10.32
CA GLY A 173 -20.73 12.81 11.34
C GLY A 173 -20.95 11.34 11.71
N ASP A 174 -20.97 10.46 10.70
CA ASP A 174 -21.13 9.02 10.88
C ASP A 174 -19.89 8.36 11.51
N TYR A 175 -18.70 8.90 11.22
CA TYR A 175 -17.41 8.36 11.70
C TYR A 175 -16.55 9.43 12.39
N PRO A 176 -16.77 9.72 13.70
CA PRO A 176 -16.01 10.73 14.42
C PRO A 176 -14.50 10.49 14.47
N SER A 177 -14.07 9.22 14.56
CA SER A 177 -12.66 8.83 14.55
C SER A 177 -11.96 9.16 13.23
N LEU A 178 -12.66 9.05 12.10
CA LEU A 178 -12.17 9.50 10.80
C LEU A 178 -11.92 11.01 10.81
N ARG A 179 -12.84 11.81 11.36
CA ARG A 179 -12.68 13.26 11.47
C ARG A 179 -11.45 13.63 12.30
N GLU A 180 -11.23 12.95 13.43
CA GLU A 180 -10.06 13.18 14.28
C GLU A 180 -8.75 12.87 13.55
N GLU A 181 -8.69 11.73 12.85
CA GLU A 181 -7.53 11.32 12.06
C GLU A 181 -7.27 12.29 10.89
N TYR A 182 -8.34 12.77 10.23
CA TYR A 182 -8.29 13.77 9.18
C TYR A 182 -7.73 15.11 9.68
N ASN A 183 -8.27 15.65 10.77
CA ASN A 183 -7.78 16.90 11.37
C ASN A 183 -6.32 16.77 11.82
N SER A 184 -5.95 15.61 12.38
CA SER A 184 -4.56 15.31 12.75
C SER A 184 -3.64 15.28 11.52
N HIS A 185 -4.13 14.73 10.40
CA HIS A 185 -3.39 14.70 9.14
C HIS A 185 -3.13 16.12 8.61
N LEU A 186 -4.18 16.94 8.48
CA LEU A 186 -4.04 18.31 7.99
C LEU A 186 -3.09 19.14 8.86
N SER A 187 -3.21 19.02 10.19
CA SER A 187 -2.30 19.70 11.13
C SER A 187 -0.83 19.31 10.91
N LYS A 188 -0.55 18.02 10.66
CA LYS A 188 0.81 17.52 10.38
C LYS A 188 1.33 17.99 9.03
N VAL A 189 0.47 18.06 8.01
CA VAL A 189 0.86 18.55 6.67
C VAL A 189 1.14 20.05 6.71
N ALA A 190 0.27 20.83 7.34
CA ALA A 190 0.46 22.27 7.54
C ALA A 190 1.77 22.59 8.29
N ALA A 191 2.06 21.85 9.38
CA ALA A 191 3.31 21.97 10.11
C ALA A 191 4.56 21.65 9.26
N SER A 192 4.40 20.82 8.22
CA SER A 192 5.48 20.44 7.30
C SER A 192 5.70 21.46 6.17
N LYS A 193 4.92 22.55 6.09
CA LYS A 193 4.91 23.53 4.98
C LYS A 193 4.74 22.89 3.61
N LEU A 194 4.05 21.76 3.56
CA LEU A 194 3.72 21.07 2.32
C LEU A 194 2.29 21.41 1.97
N ASP A 195 2.06 21.64 0.68
CA ASP A 195 0.72 21.79 0.16
C ASP A 195 0.07 20.41 0.02
N VAL A 196 -1.09 20.23 0.64
CA VAL A 196 -1.85 18.97 0.67
C VAL A 196 -2.30 18.61 -0.74
N ASP A 197 -2.64 19.62 -1.54
CA ASP A 197 -3.27 19.47 -2.86
C ASP A 197 -2.31 18.85 -3.89
N PHE A 198 -1.01 19.03 -3.66
CA PHE A 198 0.02 18.48 -4.53
C PHE A 198 0.41 17.06 -4.13
N LYS A 199 0.12 16.62 -2.90
CA LYS A 199 0.57 15.32 -2.39
C LYS A 199 -0.39 14.19 -2.78
N ASN A 200 -0.16 13.58 -3.94
CA ASN A 200 -0.93 12.40 -4.35
C ASN A 200 -0.53 11.16 -3.51
N PRO A 201 -1.43 10.58 -2.69
CA PRO A 201 -1.16 9.39 -1.87
C PRO A 201 -1.10 8.08 -2.66
N GLN A 202 -1.51 8.08 -3.92
CA GLN A 202 -1.35 6.95 -4.84
C GLN A 202 0.10 6.86 -5.34
N LEU A 203 0.84 7.97 -5.38
CA LEU A 203 2.22 8.02 -5.84
C LEU A 203 3.22 7.68 -4.73
N ARG A 204 4.10 6.71 -5.00
CA ARG A 204 5.21 6.31 -4.12
C ARG A 204 6.56 6.81 -4.64
N LEU A 205 7.28 7.52 -3.79
CA LEU A 205 8.63 8.01 -4.05
C LEU A 205 9.69 7.06 -3.44
N PRO A 206 10.66 6.57 -4.24
CA PRO A 206 11.57 5.50 -3.83
C PRO A 206 12.69 5.90 -2.83
N SER A 207 12.88 7.18 -2.46
CA SER A 207 13.96 7.52 -1.52
C SER A 207 13.84 8.85 -0.75
N ASN A 208 14.48 8.86 0.43
CA ASN A 208 14.63 9.99 1.35
C ASN A 208 15.56 11.11 0.85
N HIS A 209 16.14 11.01 -0.36
CA HIS A 209 17.15 11.97 -0.86
C HIS A 209 16.60 13.11 -1.71
N LEU A 210 15.30 13.11 -2.03
CA LEU A 210 14.66 14.23 -2.71
C LEU A 210 14.73 15.48 -1.82
N LYS A 211 15.12 16.63 -2.37
CA LYS A 211 15.11 17.92 -1.65
C LYS A 211 13.67 18.34 -1.38
N ASN A 212 13.42 19.24 -0.42
CA ASN A 212 12.06 19.57 0.04
C ASN A 212 11.09 19.99 -1.09
N GLU A 213 11.57 20.65 -2.13
CA GLU A 213 10.77 21.04 -3.30
C GLU A 213 10.45 19.86 -4.24
N GLU A 214 11.31 18.85 -4.30
CA GLU A 214 11.12 17.62 -5.11
C GLU A 214 10.18 16.60 -4.41
N ARG A 215 9.76 16.87 -3.17
CA ARG A 215 8.89 15.98 -2.35
C ARG A 215 7.42 16.35 -2.37
N GLN A 216 7.03 17.30 -3.21
CA GLN A 216 5.71 17.91 -3.14
C GLN A 216 4.62 17.05 -3.75
N PHE A 217 4.95 16.14 -4.68
CA PHE A 217 3.94 15.47 -5.52
C PHE A 217 3.53 14.06 -5.06
N GLY A 218 4.23 13.46 -4.11
CA GLY A 218 3.97 12.07 -3.70
C GLY A 218 4.47 11.73 -2.30
N TYR A 219 4.01 10.58 -1.80
CA TYR A 219 4.42 10.07 -0.50
C TYR A 219 5.66 9.18 -0.64
N ARG A 220 6.55 9.19 0.36
CA ARG A 220 7.63 8.18 0.43
C ARG A 220 7.02 6.78 0.40
N GLN A 221 7.69 5.82 -0.23
CA GLN A 221 7.22 4.42 -0.28
C GLN A 221 6.87 3.89 1.12
N CYS A 222 7.76 4.10 2.10
CA CYS A 222 7.55 3.69 3.50
C CYS A 222 6.45 4.50 4.26
N SER A 223 5.69 5.42 3.64
CA SER A 223 4.76 6.36 4.34
C SER A 223 3.58 5.68 5.03
N PHE A 224 2.99 4.70 4.36
CA PHE A 224 1.81 3.96 4.81
C PHE A 224 2.15 2.54 5.27
N HIS A 225 3.43 2.21 5.37
CA HIS A 225 3.91 0.92 5.85
C HIS A 225 3.83 0.81 7.38
N THR A 226 3.67 -0.40 7.89
CA THR A 226 3.55 -0.65 9.34
C THR A 226 4.88 -0.63 10.07
N HIS A 227 6.01 -0.91 9.40
CA HIS A 227 7.33 -0.74 10.02
C HIS A 227 7.63 0.72 10.41
N ARG A 228 6.92 1.70 9.82
CA ARG A 228 6.99 3.12 10.23
C ARG A 228 6.10 3.43 11.44
N SER A 229 5.30 2.49 11.90
CA SER A 229 4.46 2.63 13.10
C SER A 229 5.12 2.04 14.36
N THR A 230 6.14 1.19 14.18
CA THR A 230 6.99 0.59 15.21
C THR A 230 8.33 1.31 15.39
N VAL A 231 8.40 2.61 15.07
CA VAL A 231 9.66 3.39 15.05
C VAL A 231 10.43 3.20 16.36
N GLY A 232 11.56 2.49 16.24
CA GLY A 232 12.35 1.90 17.32
C GLY A 232 13.08 0.62 16.89
N GLN A 233 12.55 -0.10 15.87
CA GLN A 233 13.17 -1.33 15.34
C GLN A 233 13.62 -1.17 13.87
N GLY A 234 14.89 -0.79 13.66
CA GLY A 234 15.62 -1.05 12.41
C GLY A 234 15.51 -0.04 11.26
N ARG A 235 16.37 -0.24 10.24
CA ARG A 235 16.40 0.55 8.99
C ARG A 235 15.22 0.14 8.07
N CYS A 236 14.55 1.10 7.40
CA CYS A 236 13.44 0.79 6.46
C CYS A 236 13.96 -0.22 5.41
N PRO A 237 13.25 -1.35 5.13
CA PRO A 237 13.73 -2.43 4.26
C PRO A 237 14.12 -1.96 2.85
N HIS A 238 13.52 -0.86 2.41
CA HIS A 238 13.80 -0.21 1.12
C HIS A 238 15.10 0.62 1.12
N ALA A 239 15.69 0.93 2.28
CA ALA A 239 16.95 1.65 2.39
C ALA A 239 18.15 0.83 1.84
N LEU A 240 18.04 -0.50 1.76
CA LEU A 240 19.08 -1.37 1.24
C LEU A 240 19.02 -1.55 -0.29
N SER A 241 17.88 -1.25 -0.94
CA SER A 241 17.75 -1.37 -2.40
C SER A 241 18.50 -0.27 -3.17
N PHE A 242 19.02 0.74 -2.47
CA PHE A 242 19.79 1.83 -3.04
C PHE A 242 21.04 2.14 -2.21
N SER A 243 21.83 1.14 -1.82
CA SER A 243 23.23 1.45 -1.51
C SER A 243 23.86 1.93 -2.82
N PRO A 244 24.34 3.18 -2.91
CA PRO A 244 25.28 3.53 -3.95
C PRO A 244 26.47 2.60 -3.74
N TRP A 245 26.92 2.05 -4.85
CA TRP A 245 28.15 1.29 -4.98
C TRP A 245 29.21 1.78 -4.01
N VAL A 246 29.71 0.84 -3.20
CA VAL A 246 30.94 1.01 -2.42
C VAL A 246 32.04 1.33 -3.43
N HIS A 247 32.34 2.60 -3.61
CA HIS A 247 33.57 3.01 -4.26
C HIS A 247 34.68 3.00 -3.19
N SER A 248 35.71 2.20 -3.45
CA SER A 248 37.07 2.51 -3.04
C SER A 248 38.05 1.87 -4.03
N PRO A 249 39.25 2.43 -4.24
CA PRO A 249 39.66 3.82 -4.03
C PRO A 249 40.44 4.41 -5.22
N LEU A 250 40.55 5.75 -5.20
CA LEU A 250 41.66 6.59 -5.71
C LEU A 250 42.16 6.37 -7.15
N ILE A 251 41.82 7.30 -8.05
CA ILE A 251 42.82 8.05 -8.81
C ILE A 251 42.41 9.53 -8.77
N ASP A 252 43.35 10.31 -8.24
CA ASP A 252 43.48 11.76 -8.25
C ASP A 252 43.85 12.20 -9.68
N ASP A 253 43.14 13.17 -10.26
CA ASP A 253 43.79 14.25 -11.03
C ASP A 253 42.81 15.31 -11.57
N SER A 254 43.11 16.55 -11.18
CA SER A 254 43.11 17.79 -11.97
C SER A 254 41.82 18.38 -12.57
N ASP A 255 41.39 19.49 -11.94
CA ASP A 255 41.16 20.83 -12.49
C ASP A 255 40.69 21.02 -13.95
N SER A 256 39.53 21.66 -14.14
CA SER A 256 39.47 23.06 -14.62
C SER A 256 38.05 23.55 -14.92
N ASP A 257 37.80 24.78 -14.45
CA ASP A 257 37.04 25.87 -15.05
C ASP A 257 35.61 25.70 -15.62
N ARG A 258 34.67 26.25 -14.86
CA ARG A 258 33.99 27.54 -15.16
C ARG A 258 33.49 27.72 -16.61
N SER A 259 32.18 27.57 -16.80
CA SER A 259 31.39 28.44 -17.70
C SER A 259 29.90 28.36 -17.39
N GLU A 260 29.33 29.50 -17.02
CA GLU A 260 27.92 29.81 -17.11
C GLU A 260 27.45 29.63 -18.56
N SER A 261 26.34 28.92 -18.78
CA SER A 261 25.53 29.19 -19.97
C SER A 261 24.04 29.08 -19.66
N ARG A 262 23.40 30.23 -19.83
CA ARG A 262 21.96 30.40 -19.93
C ARG A 262 21.49 29.67 -21.19
N PHE A 263 20.65 28.65 -21.03
CA PHE A 263 19.69 28.28 -22.07
C PHE A 263 18.37 27.89 -21.41
N ALA A 264 17.47 28.86 -21.39
CA ALA A 264 16.05 28.64 -21.22
C ALA A 264 15.54 27.92 -22.48
N SER A 265 15.49 26.59 -22.42
CA SER A 265 14.69 25.80 -23.35
C SER A 265 13.51 25.26 -22.54
N ARG A 266 12.32 25.80 -22.82
CA ARG A 266 11.05 25.27 -22.34
C ARG A 266 10.93 23.82 -22.80
N VAL A 267 11.25 22.89 -21.91
CA VAL A 267 10.77 21.52 -22.00
C VAL A 267 9.41 21.53 -21.32
N THR A 268 8.36 21.45 -22.12
CA THR A 268 6.99 21.23 -21.67
C THR A 268 7.01 19.98 -20.79
N SER A 269 6.72 20.15 -19.50
CA SER A 269 6.70 19.06 -18.54
C SER A 269 5.58 18.07 -18.93
N PRO A 270 5.78 16.75 -18.78
CA PRO A 270 4.72 15.75 -18.96
C PRO A 270 3.45 16.02 -18.13
N ILE A 271 3.57 16.88 -17.10
CA ILE A 271 2.48 17.35 -16.24
C ILE A 271 1.47 18.22 -17.00
N GLU A 272 1.88 19.05 -17.96
CA GLU A 272 0.94 19.89 -18.72
C GLU A 272 0.02 19.05 -19.63
N LEU A 273 0.47 17.87 -20.07
CA LEU A 273 -0.35 16.91 -20.82
C LEU A 273 -1.43 16.26 -19.96
N ILE A 274 -1.16 16.01 -18.67
CA ILE A 274 -2.14 15.46 -17.72
C ILE A 274 -3.22 16.52 -17.40
N PHE A 275 -2.83 17.80 -17.27
CA PHE A 275 -3.78 18.90 -17.08
C PHE A 275 -4.61 19.19 -18.34
N ALA A 276 -4.03 19.08 -19.54
CA ALA A 276 -4.75 19.28 -20.80
C ALA A 276 -5.78 18.17 -21.08
N ALA A 277 -5.46 16.91 -20.76
CA ALA A 277 -6.39 15.79 -20.90
C ALA A 277 -7.63 15.94 -20.00
N ARG A 278 -7.49 16.51 -18.79
CA ARG A 278 -8.61 16.80 -17.88
C ARG A 278 -9.59 17.86 -18.41
N LYS A 279 -9.14 18.82 -19.23
CA LYS A 279 -10.03 19.83 -19.85
C LYS A 279 -10.80 19.29 -21.06
N ALA A 280 -10.24 18.34 -21.81
CA ALA A 280 -10.86 17.83 -23.03
C ALA A 280 -12.06 16.90 -22.78
N THR A 281 -12.10 16.20 -21.64
CA THR A 281 -13.20 15.27 -21.33
C THR A 281 -14.47 15.98 -20.84
N ILE A 282 -14.39 17.22 -20.36
CA ILE A 282 -15.54 17.98 -19.83
C ILE A 282 -16.29 18.74 -20.94
N LEU A 283 -15.69 18.98 -22.10
CA LEU A 283 -16.30 19.76 -23.19
C LEU A 283 -17.00 18.93 -24.29
N ASN A 284 -17.03 17.60 -24.18
CA ASN A 284 -17.71 16.74 -25.17
C ASN A 284 -19.04 16.14 -24.67
N PHE A 285 -19.55 16.61 -23.53
CA PHE A 285 -20.92 16.34 -23.07
C PHE A 285 -21.61 17.66 -22.68
N SER A 286 -21.86 18.50 -23.68
CA SER A 286 -22.83 19.60 -23.63
C SER A 286 -23.43 19.78 -25.00
#